data_AF-A0AAW1WCC2-F1
#
_entry.id   AF-A0AAW1WCC2-F1
#
_cell.length_a   1.000
_cell.length_b   1.000
_cell.length_c   1.000
_cell.angle_alpha   90.00
_cell.angle_beta   90.00
_cell.angle_gamma   90.00
#
_symmetry.space_group_name_H-M   'P 1'
#
loop_
_entity.id
_entity.type
_entity.pdbx_description
1 polymer ?
#
loop_
_entity_poly.entity_id
_entity_poly.type
_entity_poly.pdbx_seq_one_letter_code
_entity_poly.pdbx_strand_id
1 'polypeptide(L)'
;MNHPWYTFERLTFGREIQELDMYGRKWFLGQGSVVISTDQFVDGADDSPNQFPMALYQSAIVGNGGGLKFSSFLTSSHGVDVDIKHVYLCLHFAEIDPRIAGSRWRVFDIYVNGDHMYEVDISLEVGRFTAYFLPFFFSVTSPVLEVELRSQKGLPLICGMEIFLHIPGDSMVTNEEQANAMIAFRDDLILPRIMRWNGYPCAPSEWDTWEGIACTVSNNEMVIAEISLASRMIAGQLSAKIGDLESLTVLNLSHNMLNGRIPKELGKIKSLKVLDLSFNNFSGPVPKDILNLNISVNFLGNKYLCGPPFPLCRYEDEARLSIGSKIGIIIASALFTGLFILALRQAFTDGCIINRWKGRKSTRAAVDMVAIRND
;
A
#
# COMPACT_ATOMS: atom_id res chain seq x y z
N MET A 1 -1.39 -17.92 -13.71
CA MET A 1 -2.31 -17.08 -14.52
C MET A 1 -3.07 -16.26 -13.51
N ASN A 2 -2.50 -15.11 -13.16
CA ASN A 2 -2.98 -14.27 -12.06
C ASN A 2 -3.81 -13.16 -12.70
N HIS A 3 -5.12 -13.26 -12.55
CA HIS A 3 -6.07 -12.27 -13.04
C HIS A 3 -6.58 -11.44 -11.84
N PRO A 4 -6.66 -10.10 -11.95
CA PRO A 4 -7.05 -9.25 -10.82
C PRO A 4 -8.52 -9.45 -10.45
N TRP A 5 -8.75 -9.69 -9.15
CA TRP A 5 -10.08 -9.68 -8.54
C TRP A 5 -10.32 -8.30 -7.94
N TYR A 6 -11.40 -7.64 -8.34
CA TYR A 6 -11.80 -6.35 -7.78
C TYR A 6 -12.82 -6.56 -6.66
N THR A 7 -12.61 -5.94 -5.48
CA THR A 7 -13.65 -5.95 -4.44
C THR A 7 -14.80 -5.06 -4.88
N PHE A 8 -15.94 -5.65 -5.20
CA PHE A 8 -17.12 -4.92 -5.63
C PHE A 8 -17.96 -4.46 -4.44
N GLU A 9 -18.19 -5.36 -3.49
CA GLU A 9 -19.03 -5.06 -2.33
C GLU A 9 -18.50 -5.77 -1.08
N ARG A 10 -18.56 -5.09 0.06
CA ARG A 10 -18.22 -5.64 1.37
C ARG A 10 -19.28 -5.21 2.37
N LEU A 11 -20.12 -6.16 2.76
CA LEU A 11 -21.27 -5.95 3.62
C LEU A 11 -21.06 -6.54 5.00
N THR A 12 -21.39 -5.76 6.02
CA THR A 12 -21.59 -6.21 7.39
C THR A 12 -23.07 -6.15 7.72
N PHE A 13 -23.57 -7.10 8.49
CA PHE A 13 -24.98 -7.17 8.84
C PHE A 13 -25.21 -6.98 10.34
N GLY A 14 -26.14 -6.09 10.68
CA GLY A 14 -26.57 -5.84 12.05
C GLY A 14 -25.83 -4.73 12.79
N ARG A 15 -24.58 -4.46 12.46
CA ARG A 15 -23.80 -3.35 13.02
C ARG A 15 -22.93 -2.70 11.96
N GLU A 16 -22.80 -1.38 12.01
CA GLU A 16 -21.83 -0.64 11.20
C GLU A 16 -20.42 -0.80 11.77
N ILE A 17 -19.44 -1.06 10.92
CA ILE A 17 -18.01 -1.04 11.28
C ILE A 17 -17.46 0.30 10.83
N GLN A 18 -17.34 1.24 11.78
CA GLN A 18 -17.06 2.65 11.49
C GLN A 18 -15.61 2.95 11.12
N GLU A 19 -14.68 2.12 11.61
CA GLU A 19 -13.26 2.27 11.33
C GLU A 19 -12.83 1.37 10.18
N LEU A 20 -11.79 1.78 9.45
CA LEU A 20 -11.12 0.87 8.54
C LEU A 20 -10.57 -0.29 9.38
N ASP A 21 -10.72 -1.52 8.90
CA ASP A 21 -10.06 -2.63 9.59
C ASP A 21 -8.54 -2.53 9.47
N MET A 22 -7.82 -3.47 10.10
CA MET A 22 -6.36 -3.44 10.15
C MET A 22 -5.66 -3.44 8.77
N TYR A 23 -6.40 -3.69 7.68
CA TYR A 23 -5.92 -3.63 6.29
C TYR A 23 -6.45 -2.42 5.52
N GLY A 24 -7.05 -1.44 6.19
CA GLY A 24 -7.60 -0.27 5.53
C GLY A 24 -8.92 -0.54 4.81
N ARG A 25 -9.62 -1.67 5.08
CA ARG A 25 -10.86 -2.01 4.36
C ARG A 25 -12.08 -1.40 5.07
N LYS A 26 -13.01 -0.87 4.27
CA LYS A 26 -14.31 -0.37 4.73
C LYS A 26 -15.41 -1.39 4.51
N TRP A 27 -16.28 -1.57 5.52
CA TRP A 27 -17.49 -2.39 5.45
C TRP A 27 -18.73 -1.52 5.40
N PHE A 28 -19.71 -1.88 4.58
CA PHE A 28 -20.98 -1.16 4.45
C PHE A 28 -22.10 -1.91 5.14
N LEU A 29 -23.01 -1.20 5.80
CA LEU A 29 -24.13 -1.82 6.49
C LEU A 29 -25.15 -2.36 5.47
N GLY A 30 -25.30 -3.68 5.42
CA GLY A 30 -26.32 -4.35 4.62
C GLY A 30 -27.71 -4.23 5.25
N GLN A 31 -28.74 -4.30 4.41
CA GLN A 31 -30.13 -4.26 4.88
C GLN A 31 -30.56 -5.61 5.46
N GLY A 32 -31.33 -5.58 6.56
CA GLY A 32 -31.92 -6.76 7.17
C GLY A 32 -32.88 -6.39 8.30
N SER A 33 -33.88 -7.24 8.55
CA SER A 33 -35.01 -6.90 9.42
C SER A 33 -34.84 -7.35 10.88
N VAL A 34 -34.23 -8.52 11.11
CA VAL A 34 -34.02 -9.05 12.46
C VAL A 34 -32.53 -9.10 12.74
N VAL A 35 -32.07 -8.15 13.55
CA VAL A 35 -30.67 -8.03 13.94
C VAL A 35 -30.46 -8.70 15.30
N ILE A 36 -29.39 -9.50 15.41
CA ILE A 36 -28.86 -9.99 16.67
C ILE A 36 -27.42 -9.51 16.83
N SER A 37 -27.00 -9.32 18.08
CA SER A 37 -25.64 -8.92 18.41
C SER A 37 -25.19 -9.52 19.74
N THR A 38 -23.89 -9.59 19.94
CA THR A 38 -23.26 -10.04 21.19
C THR A 38 -22.04 -9.18 21.50
N ASP A 39 -21.70 -9.09 22.78
CA ASP A 39 -20.41 -8.55 23.24
C ASP A 39 -19.42 -9.66 23.62
N GLN A 40 -19.83 -10.94 23.45
CA GLN A 40 -18.94 -12.07 23.70
C GLN A 40 -17.83 -12.15 22.65
N PHE A 41 -16.69 -12.68 23.07
CA PHE A 41 -15.58 -13.02 22.19
C PHE A 41 -16.02 -14.11 21.21
N VAL A 42 -15.66 -13.95 19.93
CA VAL A 42 -15.89 -14.94 18.88
C VAL A 42 -14.54 -15.54 18.48
N ASP A 43 -14.37 -16.83 18.74
CA ASP A 43 -13.16 -17.58 18.47
C ASP A 43 -12.82 -17.62 16.97
N GLY A 44 -11.54 -17.55 16.62
CA GLY A 44 -11.06 -17.52 15.24
C GLY A 44 -11.28 -16.19 14.49
N ALA A 45 -11.99 -15.22 15.08
CA ALA A 45 -12.01 -13.86 14.54
C ALA A 45 -10.68 -13.15 14.86
N ASP A 46 -10.19 -12.33 13.92
CA ASP A 46 -8.86 -11.69 14.00
C ASP A 46 -7.63 -12.64 14.03
N ASP A 47 -7.82 -13.94 13.79
CA ASP A 47 -6.72 -14.90 13.63
C ASP A 47 -6.20 -14.97 12.18
N SER A 48 -4.88 -14.99 12.03
CA SER A 48 -4.19 -15.10 10.73
C SER A 48 -4.45 -16.47 10.07
N PRO A 49 -4.64 -16.55 8.72
CA PRO A 49 -4.32 -15.54 7.72
C PRO A 49 -5.51 -14.74 7.16
N ASN A 50 -6.73 -14.93 7.65
CA ASN A 50 -7.94 -14.28 7.12
C ASN A 50 -8.57 -13.36 8.17
N GLN A 51 -7.77 -12.41 8.66
CA GLN A 51 -8.13 -11.45 9.71
C GLN A 51 -9.31 -10.57 9.27
N PHE A 52 -10.52 -10.98 9.63
CA PHE A 52 -11.73 -10.16 9.56
C PHE A 52 -12.04 -9.63 10.96
N PRO A 53 -12.46 -8.35 11.09
CA PRO A 53 -12.65 -7.72 12.39
C PRO A 53 -13.63 -8.53 13.23
N MET A 54 -13.32 -8.75 14.51
CA MET A 54 -14.25 -9.35 15.49
C MET A 54 -15.67 -8.79 15.40
N ALA A 55 -15.78 -7.46 15.21
CA ALA A 55 -17.05 -6.76 15.07
C ALA A 55 -17.95 -7.32 13.96
N LEU A 56 -17.37 -7.87 12.87
CA LEU A 56 -18.10 -8.54 11.80
C LEU A 56 -18.89 -9.74 12.31
N TYR A 57 -18.27 -10.55 13.17
CA TYR A 57 -18.86 -11.78 13.68
C TYR A 57 -19.65 -11.57 14.97
N GLN A 58 -19.66 -10.36 15.54
CA GLN A 58 -20.43 -10.01 16.73
C GLN A 58 -21.84 -9.49 16.42
N SER A 59 -22.18 -9.34 15.15
CA SER A 59 -23.54 -9.03 14.69
C SER A 59 -23.95 -9.92 13.53
N ALA A 60 -25.24 -10.18 13.44
CA ALA A 60 -25.81 -10.93 12.34
C ALA A 60 -27.24 -10.48 12.07
N ILE A 61 -27.72 -10.77 10.87
CA ILE A 61 -29.15 -10.80 10.59
C ILE A 61 -29.65 -12.24 10.55
N VAL A 62 -30.87 -12.43 11.02
CA VAL A 62 -31.54 -13.74 11.03
C VAL A 62 -32.72 -13.70 10.06
N GLY A 63 -32.85 -14.76 9.27
CA GLY A 63 -33.96 -14.91 8.33
C GLY A 63 -35.31 -15.07 9.00
N ASN A 64 -36.36 -15.06 8.18
CA ASN A 64 -37.72 -15.39 8.61
C ASN A 64 -38.14 -16.76 8.03
N GLY A 65 -39.44 -17.11 8.12
CA GLY A 65 -39.94 -18.38 7.56
C GLY A 65 -39.71 -18.59 6.06
N GLY A 66 -39.36 -17.53 5.31
CA GLY A 66 -38.93 -17.58 3.91
C GLY A 66 -37.40 -17.53 3.71
N GLY A 67 -36.61 -17.49 4.77
CA GLY A 67 -35.14 -17.43 4.71
C GLY A 67 -34.57 -16.01 4.66
N LEU A 68 -33.43 -15.85 3.98
CA LEU A 68 -32.80 -14.57 3.64
C LEU A 68 -32.58 -14.51 2.14
N LYS A 69 -32.77 -13.34 1.52
CA LYS A 69 -32.50 -13.11 0.10
C LYS A 69 -31.81 -11.76 -0.09
N PHE A 70 -30.74 -11.77 -0.87
CA PHE A 70 -29.94 -10.61 -1.23
C PHE A 70 -29.92 -10.51 -2.76
N SER A 71 -29.95 -9.28 -3.26
CA SER A 71 -29.80 -9.00 -4.68
C SER A 71 -28.83 -7.84 -4.83
N SER A 72 -27.80 -8.04 -5.64
CA SER A 72 -26.85 -7.00 -6.00
C SER A 72 -26.75 -6.89 -7.51
N PHE A 73 -26.75 -5.65 -8.01
CA PHE A 73 -26.59 -5.37 -9.43
C PHE A 73 -25.12 -5.16 -9.73
N LEU A 74 -24.47 -6.22 -10.20
CA LEU A 74 -23.06 -6.27 -10.56
C LEU A 74 -22.81 -5.27 -11.68
N THR A 75 -22.11 -4.21 -11.33
CA THR A 75 -21.65 -3.18 -12.26
C THR A 75 -20.18 -2.99 -12.05
N SER A 76 -19.46 -2.58 -13.10
CA SER A 76 -18.16 -1.99 -12.82
C SER A 76 -18.41 -0.67 -12.10
N SER A 77 -17.67 -0.42 -11.03
CA SER A 77 -17.49 0.96 -10.60
C SER A 77 -16.91 1.75 -11.79
N HIS A 78 -17.43 2.95 -12.05
CA HIS A 78 -16.94 3.89 -13.07
C HIS A 78 -17.47 3.73 -14.51
N GLY A 79 -18.57 3.00 -14.73
CA GLY A 79 -19.33 3.09 -15.99
C GLY A 79 -18.67 2.47 -17.21
N VAL A 80 -17.77 1.51 -17.01
CA VAL A 80 -17.20 0.67 -18.08
C VAL A 80 -18.07 -0.56 -18.22
N ASP A 81 -18.54 -0.88 -19.43
CA ASP A 81 -19.12 -2.19 -19.71
C ASP A 81 -18.02 -3.24 -19.61
N VAL A 82 -17.81 -3.76 -18.41
CA VAL A 82 -16.94 -4.90 -18.17
C VAL A 82 -17.82 -6.13 -18.30
N ASP A 83 -17.43 -7.03 -19.20
CA ASP A 83 -18.04 -8.35 -19.30
C ASP A 83 -17.66 -9.15 -18.04
N ILE A 84 -18.48 -9.00 -16.99
CA ILE A 84 -18.30 -9.69 -15.71
C ILE A 84 -18.59 -11.16 -15.95
N LYS A 85 -17.53 -11.97 -16.05
CA LYS A 85 -17.66 -13.40 -16.32
C LYS A 85 -17.62 -14.25 -15.07
N HIS A 86 -16.85 -13.85 -14.06
CA HIS A 86 -16.67 -14.64 -12.85
C HIS A 86 -16.83 -13.78 -11.60
N VAL A 87 -17.39 -14.40 -10.56
CA VAL A 87 -17.61 -13.81 -9.26
C VAL A 87 -16.98 -14.71 -8.22
N TYR A 88 -16.30 -14.09 -7.26
CA TYR A 88 -15.87 -14.73 -6.03
C TYR A 88 -16.71 -14.13 -4.89
N LEU A 89 -17.48 -14.98 -4.23
CA LEU A 89 -18.42 -14.63 -3.16
C LEU A 89 -17.91 -15.24 -1.86
N CYS A 90 -17.79 -14.44 -0.80
CA CYS A 90 -17.46 -14.93 0.54
C CYS A 90 -18.64 -14.65 1.47
N LEU A 91 -19.16 -15.68 2.13
CA LEU A 91 -20.23 -15.56 3.13
C LEU A 91 -19.67 -15.83 4.53
N HIS A 92 -19.97 -14.94 5.48
CA HIS A 92 -19.43 -14.98 6.84
C HIS A 92 -20.51 -15.35 7.85
N PHE A 93 -20.18 -16.26 8.78
CA PHE A 93 -21.08 -16.81 9.77
C PHE A 93 -20.42 -16.88 11.15
N ALA A 94 -21.23 -16.66 12.18
CA ALA A 94 -20.92 -17.01 13.57
C ALA A 94 -22.25 -17.20 14.31
N GLU A 95 -22.44 -18.32 15.01
CA GLU A 95 -23.62 -18.47 15.86
C GLU A 95 -23.42 -17.71 17.16
N ILE A 96 -24.04 -16.54 17.23
CA ILE A 96 -23.94 -15.60 18.34
C ILE A 96 -25.19 -15.56 19.22
N ASP A 97 -26.27 -16.26 18.88
CA ASP A 97 -27.45 -16.32 19.73
C ASP A 97 -27.20 -17.32 20.87
N PRO A 98 -27.10 -16.86 22.13
CA PRO A 98 -26.78 -17.75 23.24
C PRO A 98 -27.87 -18.78 23.56
N ARG A 99 -29.07 -18.61 22.98
CA ARG A 99 -30.23 -19.49 23.16
C ARG A 99 -30.20 -20.69 22.19
N ILE A 100 -29.33 -20.65 21.18
CA ILE A 100 -29.14 -21.71 20.20
C ILE A 100 -28.00 -22.62 20.66
N ALA A 101 -28.35 -23.86 20.98
CA ALA A 101 -27.42 -24.92 21.36
C ALA A 101 -28.11 -26.29 21.24
N GLY A 102 -27.32 -27.36 21.13
CA GLY A 102 -27.82 -28.74 21.19
C GLY A 102 -28.76 -29.09 20.03
N SER A 103 -30.02 -29.42 20.28
CA SER A 103 -30.95 -29.78 19.19
C SER A 103 -31.49 -28.58 18.38
N ARG A 104 -31.20 -27.34 18.80
CA ARG A 104 -31.75 -26.10 18.23
C ARG A 104 -30.87 -25.46 17.15
N TRP A 105 -29.80 -26.11 16.74
CA TRP A 105 -28.89 -25.62 15.70
C TRP A 105 -29.60 -25.37 14.38
N ARG A 106 -29.00 -24.47 13.60
CA ARG A 106 -29.50 -24.02 12.32
C ARG A 106 -28.87 -24.84 11.21
N VAL A 107 -29.71 -25.33 10.31
CA VAL A 107 -29.31 -25.97 9.06
C VAL A 107 -30.04 -25.25 7.93
N PHE A 108 -29.29 -24.79 6.94
CA PHE A 108 -29.86 -24.04 5.81
C PHE A 108 -29.04 -24.21 4.55
N ASP A 109 -29.72 -24.11 3.42
CA ASP A 109 -29.11 -24.18 2.09
C ASP A 109 -28.72 -22.80 1.59
N ILE A 110 -27.58 -22.72 0.93
CA ILE A 110 -27.12 -21.56 0.17
C ILE A 110 -27.46 -21.79 -1.30
N TYR A 111 -28.20 -20.85 -1.88
CA TYR A 111 -28.45 -20.76 -3.31
C TYR A 111 -27.85 -19.49 -3.89
N VAL A 112 -27.28 -19.59 -5.08
CA VAL A 112 -26.77 -18.46 -5.85
C VAL A 112 -27.38 -18.48 -7.24
N ASN A 113 -28.06 -17.42 -7.65
CA ASN A 113 -28.79 -17.32 -8.92
C ASN A 113 -29.76 -18.50 -9.18
N GLY A 114 -30.30 -19.08 -8.10
CA GLY A 114 -31.21 -20.23 -8.15
C GLY A 114 -30.53 -21.60 -8.09
N ASP A 115 -29.20 -21.67 -8.25
CA ASP A 115 -28.42 -22.91 -8.15
C ASP A 115 -28.08 -23.21 -6.69
N HIS A 116 -28.24 -24.48 -6.28
CA HIS A 116 -27.84 -24.94 -4.94
C HIS A 116 -26.32 -25.04 -4.86
N MET A 117 -25.73 -24.34 -3.88
CA MET A 117 -24.28 -24.24 -3.75
C MET A 117 -23.76 -25.12 -2.62
N TYR A 118 -24.40 -25.06 -1.45
CA TYR A 118 -23.91 -25.68 -0.22
C TYR A 118 -25.01 -25.78 0.84
N GLU A 119 -24.97 -26.81 1.67
CA GLU A 119 -25.78 -26.93 2.89
C GLU A 119 -24.88 -26.58 4.08
N VAL A 120 -25.31 -25.64 4.93
CA VAL A 120 -24.58 -25.23 6.13
C VAL A 120 -25.21 -25.88 7.35
N ASP A 121 -24.46 -26.69 8.09
CA ASP A 121 -24.80 -27.09 9.45
C ASP A 121 -23.92 -26.33 10.46
N ILE A 122 -24.50 -25.28 11.06
CA ILE A 122 -23.82 -24.42 12.04
C ILE A 122 -23.23 -25.22 13.20
N SER A 123 -23.84 -26.35 13.58
CA SER A 123 -23.37 -27.16 14.71
C SER A 123 -22.07 -27.89 14.43
N LEU A 124 -21.90 -28.34 13.20
CA LEU A 124 -20.77 -29.16 12.76
C LEU A 124 -19.62 -28.31 12.23
N GLU A 125 -19.96 -27.24 11.51
CA GLU A 125 -18.98 -26.45 10.75
C GLU A 125 -18.48 -25.22 11.51
N VAL A 126 -19.39 -24.56 12.23
CA VAL A 126 -19.10 -23.26 12.87
C VAL A 126 -18.84 -23.46 14.35
N GLY A 127 -19.78 -24.06 15.08
CA GLY A 127 -19.76 -24.07 16.53
C GLY A 127 -20.31 -22.76 17.11
N ARG A 128 -20.39 -22.67 18.45
CA ARG A 128 -20.96 -21.49 19.12
C ARG A 128 -19.86 -20.46 19.36
N PHE A 129 -20.12 -19.20 19.00
CA PHE A 129 -19.15 -18.11 19.10
C PHE A 129 -17.82 -18.45 18.45
N THR A 130 -17.87 -19.00 17.24
CA THR A 130 -16.69 -19.25 16.40
C THR A 130 -16.95 -18.66 15.02
N ALA A 131 -15.95 -17.99 14.48
CA ALA A 131 -16.01 -17.38 13.17
C ALA A 131 -15.80 -18.43 12.08
N TYR A 132 -16.62 -18.37 11.04
CA TYR A 132 -16.51 -19.24 9.88
C TYR A 132 -16.87 -18.48 8.60
N PHE A 133 -16.22 -18.81 7.49
CA PHE A 133 -16.53 -18.22 6.20
C PHE A 133 -16.52 -19.28 5.09
N LEU A 134 -17.37 -19.09 4.08
CA LEU A 134 -17.51 -19.96 2.93
C LEU A 134 -17.23 -19.19 1.64
N PRO A 135 -16.15 -19.53 0.91
CA PRO A 135 -15.86 -18.97 -0.39
C PRO A 135 -16.52 -19.75 -1.53
N PHE A 136 -17.10 -19.03 -2.48
CA PHE A 136 -17.68 -19.56 -3.71
C PHE A 136 -17.08 -18.88 -4.92
N PHE A 137 -16.79 -19.66 -5.95
CA PHE A 137 -16.32 -19.17 -7.24
C PHE A 137 -17.23 -19.71 -8.32
N PHE A 138 -17.79 -18.82 -9.14
CA PHE A 138 -18.70 -19.23 -10.20
C PHE A 138 -18.71 -18.22 -11.35
N SER A 139 -19.23 -18.66 -12.49
CA SER A 139 -19.47 -17.80 -13.64
C SER A 139 -20.86 -17.18 -13.57
N VAL A 140 -21.01 -15.95 -14.04
CA VAL A 140 -22.31 -15.28 -14.14
C VAL A 140 -22.65 -14.99 -15.60
N THR A 141 -23.93 -15.07 -15.94
CA THR A 141 -24.48 -14.77 -17.27
C THR A 141 -25.42 -13.56 -17.24
N SER A 142 -25.67 -13.02 -16.04
CA SER A 142 -26.55 -11.90 -15.76
C SER A 142 -25.81 -10.92 -14.85
N PRO A 143 -26.03 -9.60 -15.00
CA PRO A 143 -25.50 -8.60 -14.07
C PRO A 143 -26.21 -8.62 -12.71
N VAL A 144 -27.26 -9.41 -12.52
CA VAL A 144 -27.92 -9.56 -11.22
C VAL A 144 -27.34 -10.77 -10.50
N LEU A 145 -26.77 -10.56 -9.32
CA LEU A 145 -26.40 -11.61 -8.38
C LEU A 145 -27.48 -11.74 -7.32
N GLU A 146 -28.11 -12.91 -7.24
CA GLU A 146 -29.04 -13.27 -6.17
C GLU A 146 -28.40 -14.31 -5.24
N VAL A 147 -28.41 -14.05 -3.94
CA VAL A 147 -27.98 -14.99 -2.90
C VAL A 147 -29.16 -15.27 -1.98
N GLU A 148 -29.51 -16.54 -1.81
CA GLU A 148 -30.61 -16.96 -0.94
C GLU A 148 -30.14 -17.97 0.10
N LEU A 149 -30.52 -17.77 1.36
CA LEU A 149 -30.34 -18.73 2.44
C LEU A 149 -31.71 -19.32 2.79
N ARG A 150 -31.91 -20.61 2.51
CA ARG A 150 -33.21 -21.29 2.69
C ARG A 150 -33.15 -22.19 3.91
N SER A 151 -34.07 -21.97 4.85
CA SER A 151 -34.17 -22.75 6.08
C SER A 151 -34.46 -24.23 5.80
N GLN A 152 -33.64 -25.14 6.32
CA GLN A 152 -34.02 -26.54 6.52
C GLN A 152 -34.47 -26.79 7.96
N LYS A 153 -33.70 -26.28 8.94
CA LYS A 153 -33.97 -26.40 10.37
C LYS A 153 -33.54 -25.12 11.06
N GLY A 154 -34.48 -24.43 11.72
CA GLY A 154 -34.20 -23.13 12.32
C GLY A 154 -33.97 -22.05 11.27
N LEU A 155 -33.94 -20.78 11.70
CA LEU A 155 -33.83 -19.66 10.78
C LEU A 155 -32.37 -19.47 10.36
N PRO A 156 -32.05 -19.20 9.08
CA PRO A 156 -30.67 -18.94 8.66
C PRO A 156 -30.15 -17.65 9.29
N LEU A 157 -28.83 -17.52 9.37
CA LEU A 157 -28.16 -16.30 9.83
C LEU A 157 -27.00 -15.96 8.91
N ILE A 158 -26.61 -14.69 8.86
CA ILE A 158 -25.38 -14.25 8.19
C ILE A 158 -24.80 -13.02 8.91
N CYS A 159 -23.48 -13.00 9.06
CA CYS A 159 -22.72 -11.93 9.70
C CYS A 159 -22.21 -10.89 8.68
N GLY A 160 -21.76 -11.37 7.52
CA GLY A 160 -21.18 -10.53 6.48
C GLY A 160 -21.16 -11.22 5.12
N MET A 161 -20.92 -10.42 4.09
CA MET A 161 -20.80 -10.89 2.71
C MET A 161 -19.78 -10.04 1.95
N GLU A 162 -18.89 -10.68 1.20
CA GLU A 162 -17.97 -10.00 0.28
C GLU A 162 -18.21 -10.51 -1.14
N ILE A 163 -18.29 -9.58 -2.09
CA ILE A 163 -18.44 -9.88 -3.52
C ILE A 163 -17.23 -9.30 -4.22
N PHE A 164 -16.51 -10.16 -4.92
CA PHE A 164 -15.38 -9.78 -5.76
C PHE A 164 -15.70 -10.13 -7.22
N LEU A 165 -15.46 -9.18 -8.10
CA LEU A 165 -15.64 -9.34 -9.53
C LEU A 165 -14.32 -9.70 -10.18
N HIS A 166 -14.32 -10.75 -10.99
CA HIS A 166 -13.22 -11.01 -11.90
C HIS A 166 -13.33 -10.11 -13.12
N ILE A 167 -12.33 -9.26 -13.31
CA ILE A 167 -12.23 -8.45 -14.51
C ILE A 167 -11.09 -9.04 -15.34
N PRO A 168 -11.35 -9.47 -16.59
CA PRO A 168 -10.28 -9.97 -17.45
C PRO A 168 -9.16 -8.93 -17.57
N GLY A 169 -7.91 -9.35 -17.30
CA GLY A 169 -6.76 -8.44 -17.26
C GLY A 169 -6.51 -7.66 -18.56
N ASP A 170 -6.92 -8.23 -19.70
CA ASP A 170 -6.82 -7.58 -21.02
C ASP A 170 -7.79 -6.38 -21.17
N SER A 171 -8.75 -6.23 -20.25
CA SER A 171 -9.78 -5.19 -20.26
C SER A 171 -9.46 -3.99 -19.35
N MET A 172 -8.48 -4.12 -18.45
CA MET A 172 -8.13 -3.09 -17.47
C MET A 172 -6.62 -3.02 -17.27
N VAL A 173 -5.95 -2.25 -18.11
CA VAL A 173 -4.54 -1.86 -17.90
C VAL A 173 -4.55 -0.39 -17.48
N THR A 174 -3.77 -0.04 -16.46
CA THR A 174 -3.50 1.38 -16.18
C THR A 174 -2.88 1.98 -17.43
N ASN A 175 -3.28 3.20 -17.81
CA ASN A 175 -2.62 3.92 -18.90
C ASN A 175 -1.08 3.81 -18.70
N GLU A 176 -0.38 3.38 -19.75
CA GLU A 176 1.02 2.96 -19.66
C GLU A 176 1.93 4.09 -19.14
N GLU A 177 1.66 5.32 -19.55
CA GLU A 177 2.42 6.49 -19.13
C GLU A 177 2.23 6.75 -17.62
N GLN A 178 1.00 6.72 -17.14
CA GLN A 178 0.72 6.92 -15.71
C GLN A 178 1.20 5.74 -14.84
N ALA A 179 1.15 4.51 -15.36
CA ALA A 179 1.74 3.34 -14.70
C ALA A 179 3.25 3.52 -14.50
N ASN A 180 3.96 3.89 -15.56
CA ASN A 180 5.40 4.13 -15.50
C ASN A 180 5.75 5.30 -14.57
N ALA A 181 4.94 6.36 -14.57
CA ALA A 181 5.08 7.48 -13.65
C ALA A 181 4.97 7.05 -12.19
N MET A 182 4.01 6.16 -11.88
CA MET A 182 3.84 5.63 -10.52
C MET A 182 4.91 4.64 -10.10
N ILE A 183 5.43 3.85 -11.04
CA ILE A 183 6.58 2.98 -10.77
C ILE A 183 7.80 3.84 -10.40
N ALA A 184 8.08 4.90 -11.15
CA ALA A 184 9.14 5.85 -10.81
C ALA A 184 8.88 6.56 -9.47
N PHE A 185 7.62 6.98 -9.23
CA PHE A 185 7.21 7.55 -7.94
C PHE A 185 7.48 6.58 -6.79
N ARG A 186 7.11 5.30 -6.91
CA ARG A 186 7.40 4.27 -5.90
C ARG A 186 8.90 4.11 -5.67
N ASP A 187 9.67 4.02 -6.74
CA ASP A 187 11.10 3.68 -6.66
C ASP A 187 11.93 4.81 -6.02
N ASP A 188 11.47 6.07 -6.10
CA ASP A 188 12.07 7.23 -5.41
C ASP A 188 11.64 7.35 -3.92
N LEU A 189 10.67 6.54 -3.49
CA LEU A 189 10.17 6.50 -2.12
C LEU A 189 10.78 5.37 -1.30
N ILE A 190 10.89 5.64 0.00
CA ILE A 190 11.18 4.65 1.01
C ILE A 190 9.85 4.31 1.69
N LEU A 191 9.24 3.22 1.25
CA LEU A 191 7.95 2.74 1.74
C LEU A 191 8.13 1.84 2.97
N PRO A 192 7.19 1.87 3.95
CA PRO A 192 7.16 0.88 5.03
C PRO A 192 7.02 -0.54 4.49
N ARG A 193 7.63 -1.52 5.17
CA ARG A 193 7.59 -2.95 4.77
C ARG A 193 6.18 -3.54 4.64
N ILE A 194 5.20 -2.96 5.34
CA ILE A 194 3.81 -3.39 5.29
C ILE A 194 3.11 -2.98 3.99
N MET A 195 3.62 -1.98 3.28
CA MET A 195 3.06 -1.48 2.04
C MET A 195 3.51 -2.36 0.88
N ARG A 196 2.55 -2.94 0.15
CA ARG A 196 2.81 -3.85 -0.97
C ARG A 196 2.32 -3.23 -2.28
N TRP A 197 3.21 -2.51 -2.96
CA TRP A 197 2.95 -1.89 -4.26
C TRP A 197 3.56 -2.74 -5.38
N ASN A 198 2.85 -3.82 -5.72
CA ASN A 198 3.23 -4.78 -6.75
C ASN A 198 2.36 -4.61 -8.02
N GLY A 199 2.89 -4.96 -9.19
CA GLY A 199 2.16 -4.86 -10.45
C GLY A 199 1.77 -3.43 -10.84
N TYR A 200 0.66 -3.29 -11.59
CA TYR A 200 0.16 -1.99 -12.07
C TYR A 200 -0.74 -1.30 -11.03
N PRO A 201 -0.65 0.03 -10.85
CA PRO A 201 -1.38 0.75 -9.79
C PRO A 201 -2.90 0.57 -9.81
N CYS A 202 -3.53 0.57 -10.99
CA CYS A 202 -4.99 0.44 -11.14
C CYS A 202 -5.45 -0.99 -11.46
N ALA A 203 -4.52 -1.94 -11.62
CA ALA A 203 -4.80 -3.32 -12.00
C ALA A 203 -3.65 -4.23 -11.51
N PRO A 204 -3.52 -4.41 -10.19
CA PRO A 204 -2.40 -5.15 -9.63
C PRO A 204 -2.48 -6.61 -10.07
N SER A 205 -1.36 -7.18 -10.53
CA SER A 205 -1.31 -8.55 -11.08
C SER A 205 -1.56 -9.63 -10.04
N GLU A 206 -1.42 -9.30 -8.76
CA GLU A 206 -1.67 -10.14 -7.60
C GLU A 206 -2.48 -9.27 -6.63
N TRP A 207 -3.26 -9.86 -5.72
CA TRP A 207 -4.21 -9.30 -4.74
C TRP A 207 -3.73 -8.08 -3.89
N ASP A 208 -2.56 -7.52 -4.17
CA ASP A 208 -1.95 -6.33 -3.60
C ASP A 208 -2.33 -5.06 -4.41
N THR A 209 -3.52 -4.51 -4.16
CA THR A 209 -3.85 -3.15 -4.65
C THR A 209 -2.87 -2.12 -4.08
N TRP A 210 -2.47 -1.15 -4.89
CA TRP A 210 -1.65 -0.05 -4.39
C TRP A 210 -2.45 0.78 -3.39
N GLU A 211 -2.21 0.52 -2.10
CA GLU A 211 -2.90 1.22 -1.03
C GLU A 211 -2.75 2.74 -1.19
N GLY A 212 -3.85 3.47 -0.98
CA GLY A 212 -3.89 4.93 -1.08
C GLY A 212 -3.92 5.48 -2.51
N ILE A 213 -4.09 4.62 -3.52
CA ILE A 213 -4.28 5.03 -4.92
C ILE A 213 -5.72 4.79 -5.31
N ALA A 214 -6.39 5.81 -5.86
CA ALA A 214 -7.69 5.67 -6.48
C ALA A 214 -7.59 5.96 -7.98
N CYS A 215 -8.22 5.10 -8.77
CA CYS A 215 -8.23 5.20 -10.22
C CYS A 215 -9.63 5.52 -10.73
N THR A 216 -9.69 6.20 -11.87
CA THR A 216 -10.94 6.53 -12.58
C THR A 216 -10.77 6.20 -14.06
N VAL A 217 -11.87 6.30 -14.80
CA VAL A 217 -11.89 6.04 -16.23
C VAL A 217 -11.91 7.38 -16.96
N SER A 218 -10.95 7.59 -17.85
CA SER A 218 -10.90 8.76 -18.72
C SER A 218 -10.54 8.29 -20.12
N ASN A 219 -11.32 8.70 -21.13
CA ASN A 219 -11.13 8.31 -22.54
C ASN A 219 -10.98 6.78 -22.73
N ASN A 220 -11.79 5.98 -22.02
CA ASN A 220 -11.74 4.50 -22.01
C ASN A 220 -10.44 3.89 -21.45
N GLU A 221 -9.61 4.67 -20.75
CA GLU A 221 -8.41 4.17 -20.08
C GLU A 221 -8.53 4.33 -18.56
N MET A 222 -7.99 3.37 -17.81
CA MET A 222 -7.85 3.48 -16.36
C MET A 222 -6.68 4.42 -16.03
N VAL A 223 -6.99 5.53 -15.39
CA VAL A 223 -6.05 6.60 -15.02
C VAL A 223 -6.10 6.85 -13.52
N ILE A 224 -5.04 7.43 -12.98
CA ILE A 224 -4.92 7.72 -11.55
C ILE A 224 -5.59 9.05 -11.25
N ALA A 225 -6.57 9.01 -10.35
CA ALA A 225 -7.39 10.16 -9.98
C ALA A 225 -6.99 10.76 -8.63
N GLU A 226 -6.51 9.93 -7.71
CA GLU A 226 -6.13 10.35 -6.36
C GLU A 226 -4.98 9.51 -5.80
N ILE A 227 -4.09 10.20 -5.09
CA ILE A 227 -3.04 9.63 -4.25
C ILE A 227 -3.22 10.20 -2.84
N SER A 228 -3.57 9.35 -1.89
CA SER A 228 -3.85 9.70 -0.50
C SER A 228 -3.08 8.78 0.45
N LEU A 229 -1.94 9.28 0.91
CA LEU A 229 -0.95 8.56 1.70
C LEU A 229 -0.56 9.31 2.97
N ALA A 230 -1.53 9.99 3.58
CA ALA A 230 -1.29 10.73 4.81
C ALA A 230 -0.87 9.78 5.96
N SER A 231 0.09 10.23 6.77
CA SER A 231 0.53 9.52 7.99
C SER A 231 1.02 8.08 7.77
N ARG A 232 1.70 7.82 6.65
CA ARG A 232 2.19 6.49 6.28
C ARG A 232 3.67 6.27 6.53
N MET A 233 4.32 7.15 7.27
CA MET A 233 5.77 7.06 7.56
C MET A 233 6.63 6.93 6.29
N ILE A 234 6.18 7.49 5.17
CA ILE A 234 6.89 7.42 3.90
C ILE A 234 8.06 8.41 3.94
N ALA A 235 9.24 7.97 3.54
CA ALA A 235 10.41 8.82 3.37
C ALA A 235 10.88 8.82 1.90
N GLY A 236 11.93 9.58 1.59
CA GLY A 236 12.47 9.72 0.23
C GLY A 236 12.14 11.06 -0.40
N GLN A 237 12.18 11.12 -1.73
CA GLN A 237 11.96 12.36 -2.48
C GLN A 237 10.78 12.22 -3.43
N LEU A 238 10.11 13.34 -3.70
CA LEU A 238 8.99 13.35 -4.64
C LEU A 238 9.52 13.39 -6.08
N SER A 239 9.28 12.32 -6.83
CA SER A 239 9.71 12.20 -8.23
C SER A 239 9.11 13.28 -9.12
N ALA A 240 9.90 13.81 -10.06
CA ALA A 240 9.39 14.72 -11.11
C ALA A 240 8.35 14.04 -12.02
N LYS A 241 8.35 12.71 -12.08
CA LYS A 241 7.40 11.89 -12.82
C LYS A 241 5.96 11.99 -12.33
N ILE A 242 5.73 12.52 -11.12
CA ILE A 242 4.38 12.84 -10.66
C ILE A 242 3.62 13.76 -11.62
N GLY A 243 4.34 14.62 -12.36
CA GLY A 243 3.74 15.54 -13.33
C GLY A 243 3.13 14.87 -14.57
N ASP A 244 3.40 13.58 -14.80
CA ASP A 244 2.87 12.79 -15.92
C ASP A 244 1.49 12.18 -15.55
N LEU A 245 1.01 12.37 -14.31
CA LEU A 245 -0.31 11.94 -13.85
C LEU A 245 -1.38 12.98 -14.20
N GLU A 246 -1.67 13.15 -15.49
CA GLU A 246 -2.53 14.22 -16.00
C GLU A 246 -3.96 14.24 -15.44
N SER A 247 -4.45 13.10 -14.96
CA SER A 247 -5.81 12.93 -14.41
C SER A 247 -5.89 13.10 -12.89
N LEU A 248 -4.75 13.34 -12.22
CA LEU A 248 -4.67 13.40 -10.77
C LEU A 248 -5.36 14.66 -10.21
N THR A 249 -6.41 14.46 -9.43
CA THR A 249 -7.20 15.53 -8.82
C THR A 249 -6.82 15.81 -7.36
N VAL A 250 -6.33 14.80 -6.65
CA VAL A 250 -5.96 14.89 -5.23
C VAL A 250 -4.59 14.27 -5.02
N LEU A 251 -3.67 15.03 -4.44
CA LEU A 251 -2.39 14.55 -3.94
C LEU A 251 -2.25 14.93 -2.46
N ASN A 252 -2.47 13.96 -1.57
CA ASN A 252 -2.28 14.11 -0.14
C ASN A 252 -1.14 13.21 0.34
N LEU A 253 0.01 13.83 0.64
CA LEU A 253 1.19 13.19 1.20
C LEU A 253 1.51 13.75 2.61
N SER A 254 0.52 14.33 3.29
CA SER A 254 0.73 15.01 4.57
C SER A 254 1.22 14.07 5.69
N HIS A 255 1.90 14.64 6.68
CA HIS A 255 2.38 13.91 7.86
C HIS A 255 3.27 12.71 7.52
N ASN A 256 4.23 12.91 6.62
CA ASN A 256 5.23 11.92 6.24
C ASN A 256 6.65 12.47 6.51
N MET A 257 7.67 11.75 6.03
CA MET A 257 9.08 12.08 6.16
C MET A 257 9.72 12.41 4.81
N LEU A 258 8.92 12.86 3.84
CA LEU A 258 9.41 13.23 2.51
C LEU A 258 10.34 14.43 2.60
N ASN A 259 11.38 14.44 1.77
CA ASN A 259 12.42 15.47 1.76
C ASN A 259 12.78 15.92 0.34
N GLY A 260 13.81 16.77 0.23
CA GLY A 260 14.25 17.33 -1.04
C GLY A 260 13.43 18.56 -1.44
N ARG A 261 13.41 18.87 -2.74
CA ARG A 261 12.64 19.99 -3.30
C ARG A 261 11.29 19.48 -3.81
N ILE A 262 10.28 20.36 -3.79
CA ILE A 262 9.01 20.09 -4.45
C ILE A 262 9.25 20.18 -5.98
N PRO A 263 8.95 19.13 -6.77
CA PRO A 263 9.13 19.17 -8.22
C PRO A 263 8.16 20.18 -8.85
N LYS A 264 8.69 21.01 -9.75
CA LYS A 264 7.89 22.00 -10.48
C LYS A 264 6.88 21.35 -11.44
N GLU A 265 7.13 20.10 -11.80
CA GLU A 265 6.32 19.27 -12.69
C GLU A 265 4.90 19.05 -12.14
N LEU A 266 4.68 19.17 -10.83
CA LEU A 266 3.32 19.23 -10.25
C LEU A 266 2.46 20.34 -10.87
N GLY A 267 3.08 21.44 -11.33
CA GLY A 267 2.41 22.52 -12.06
C GLY A 267 1.85 22.12 -13.44
N LYS A 268 2.25 20.97 -13.98
CA LYS A 268 1.72 20.43 -15.24
C LYS A 268 0.33 19.81 -15.07
N ILE A 269 0.02 19.28 -13.89
CA ILE A 269 -1.21 18.54 -13.60
C ILE A 269 -2.39 19.52 -13.51
N LYS A 270 -3.02 19.82 -14.65
CA LYS A 270 -4.10 20.82 -14.72
C LYS A 270 -5.41 20.37 -14.06
N SER A 271 -5.57 19.07 -13.85
CA SER A 271 -6.72 18.47 -13.16
C SER A 271 -6.62 18.53 -11.64
N LEU A 272 -5.45 18.86 -11.08
CA LEU A 272 -5.22 18.88 -9.64
C LEU A 272 -6.13 19.92 -8.98
N LYS A 273 -6.74 19.56 -7.86
CA LYS A 273 -7.64 20.40 -7.06
C LYS A 273 -7.15 20.55 -5.63
N VAL A 274 -6.52 19.50 -5.09
CA VAL A 274 -6.01 19.46 -3.72
C VAL A 274 -4.57 18.96 -3.74
N LEU A 275 -3.68 19.75 -3.15
CA LEU A 275 -2.28 19.41 -2.90
C LEU A 275 -1.97 19.63 -1.42
N ASP A 276 -1.84 18.54 -0.67
CA ASP A 276 -1.41 18.59 0.72
C ASP A 276 -0.05 17.90 0.89
N LEU A 277 0.99 18.71 1.12
CA LEU A 277 2.34 18.27 1.42
C LEU A 277 2.75 18.69 2.85
N SER A 278 1.78 19.03 3.71
CA SER A 278 2.05 19.53 5.05
C SER A 278 2.72 18.49 5.95
N PHE A 279 3.44 18.96 6.97
CA PHE A 279 4.15 18.16 7.95
C PHE A 279 5.07 17.12 7.31
N ASN A 280 5.94 17.59 6.43
CA ASN A 280 7.04 16.84 5.81
C ASN A 280 8.38 17.59 6.05
N ASN A 281 9.45 17.15 5.40
CA ASN A 281 10.78 17.75 5.45
C ASN A 281 11.21 18.34 4.10
N PHE A 282 10.27 18.86 3.30
CA PHE A 282 10.60 19.55 2.06
C PHE A 282 11.40 20.83 2.31
N SER A 283 12.23 21.19 1.33
CA SER A 283 13.20 22.28 1.41
C SER A 283 13.31 23.06 0.10
N GLY A 284 13.81 24.30 0.19
CA GLY A 284 14.02 25.16 -0.96
C GLY A 284 12.77 25.91 -1.43
N PRO A 285 12.83 26.55 -2.60
CA PRO A 285 11.75 27.39 -3.09
C PRO A 285 10.50 26.58 -3.44
N VAL A 286 9.32 27.07 -3.07
CA VAL A 286 8.04 26.56 -3.61
C VAL A 286 7.97 26.91 -5.12
N PRO A 287 7.78 25.93 -6.01
CA PRO A 287 7.70 26.19 -7.45
C PRO A 287 6.57 27.13 -7.83
N LYS A 288 6.86 28.16 -8.62
CA LYS A 288 5.86 29.12 -9.12
C LYS A 288 4.79 28.46 -9.96
N ASP A 289 5.13 27.40 -10.69
CA ASP A 289 4.21 26.63 -11.52
C ASP A 289 3.03 26.05 -10.71
N ILE A 290 3.25 25.74 -9.43
CA ILE A 290 2.22 25.24 -8.52
C ILE A 290 1.39 26.41 -7.96
N LEU A 291 2.04 27.51 -7.60
CA LEU A 291 1.37 28.71 -7.05
C LEU A 291 0.43 29.38 -8.07
N ASN A 292 0.70 29.17 -9.37
CA ASN A 292 -0.14 29.67 -10.46
C ASN A 292 -1.38 28.80 -10.71
N LEU A 293 -1.51 27.65 -10.05
CA LEU A 293 -2.71 26.82 -10.13
C LEU A 293 -3.79 27.34 -9.16
N ASN A 294 -5.04 27.36 -9.61
CA ASN A 294 -6.19 27.71 -8.75
C ASN A 294 -6.65 26.48 -7.96
N ILE A 295 -5.84 26.05 -6.98
CA ILE A 295 -6.04 24.81 -6.22
C ILE A 295 -5.89 25.05 -4.72
N SER A 296 -6.41 24.12 -3.92
CA SER A 296 -6.16 24.10 -2.48
C SER A 296 -4.76 23.55 -2.20
N VAL A 297 -3.84 24.40 -1.72
CA VAL A 297 -2.47 24.00 -1.35
C VAL A 297 -2.26 24.06 0.16
N ASN A 298 -1.57 23.07 0.70
CA ASN A 298 -1.12 23.06 2.09
C ASN A 298 0.35 22.61 2.17
N PHE A 299 1.21 23.50 2.66
CA PHE A 299 2.65 23.26 2.82
C PHE A 299 3.10 23.42 4.28
N LEU A 300 2.16 23.58 5.21
CA LEU A 300 2.44 23.88 6.62
C LEU A 300 3.37 22.83 7.25
N GLY A 301 4.21 23.20 8.20
CA GLY A 301 5.07 22.25 8.92
C GLY A 301 6.35 21.81 8.19
N ASN A 302 6.58 22.25 6.94
CA ASN A 302 7.86 22.06 6.26
C ASN A 302 8.86 23.16 6.62
N LYS A 303 9.80 22.85 7.53
CA LYS A 303 10.70 23.84 8.14
C LYS A 303 11.58 24.62 7.15
N TYR A 304 11.99 23.99 6.05
CA TYR A 304 13.02 24.53 5.14
C TYR A 304 12.46 25.02 3.80
N LEU A 305 11.13 25.09 3.64
CA LEU A 305 10.52 25.73 2.48
C LEU A 305 10.71 27.25 2.54
N CYS A 306 10.92 27.83 1.37
CA CYS A 306 11.11 29.27 1.19
C CYS A 306 10.47 29.74 -0.13
N GLY A 307 10.45 31.05 -0.35
CA GLY A 307 9.71 31.68 -1.45
C GLY A 307 8.20 31.68 -1.20
N PRO A 308 7.42 32.52 -1.91
CA PRO A 308 5.99 32.69 -1.64
C PRO A 308 5.25 31.33 -1.55
N PRO A 309 4.39 31.09 -0.54
CA PRO A 309 3.94 32.01 0.51
C PRO A 309 4.88 32.16 1.73
N PHE A 310 6.02 31.48 1.73
CA PHE A 310 7.03 31.54 2.80
C PHE A 310 8.01 32.72 2.62
N PRO A 311 8.84 33.03 3.63
CA PRO A 311 9.91 34.00 3.49
C PRO A 311 10.81 33.71 2.28
N LEU A 312 11.34 34.76 1.65
CA LEU A 312 12.25 34.62 0.51
C LEU A 312 13.41 33.70 0.87
N CYS A 313 13.80 32.86 -0.08
CA CYS A 313 14.95 31.99 0.07
C CYS A 313 16.19 32.85 0.34
N ARG A 314 16.89 32.53 1.43
CA ARG A 314 18.23 33.08 1.64
C ARG A 314 19.12 32.44 0.57
N TYR A 315 19.66 33.27 -0.31
CA TYR A 315 20.75 32.87 -1.18
C TYR A 315 21.95 32.63 -0.26
N GLU A 316 22.26 31.38 0.08
CA GLU A 316 23.57 31.07 0.64
C GLU A 316 24.57 31.30 -0.50
N ASP A 317 25.35 32.37 -0.39
CA ASP A 317 26.47 32.62 -1.29
C ASP A 317 27.34 31.36 -1.35
N GLU A 318 27.33 30.67 -2.49
CA GLU A 318 28.31 29.64 -2.79
C GLU A 318 29.72 30.26 -2.67
N ALA A 319 30.44 29.88 -1.62
CA ALA A 319 31.89 29.89 -1.50
C ALA A 319 32.61 31.18 -1.93
N ARG A 320 32.40 32.29 -1.23
CA ARG A 320 33.50 33.24 -0.99
C ARG A 320 34.18 32.91 0.34
N LEU A 321 35.02 31.86 0.34
CA LEU A 321 36.10 31.81 1.33
C LEU A 321 36.83 33.15 1.26
N SER A 322 36.89 33.87 2.38
CA SER A 322 37.64 35.11 2.49
C SER A 322 39.06 34.89 1.95
N ILE A 323 39.65 35.91 1.34
CA ILE A 323 41.03 35.85 0.83
C ILE A 323 41.99 35.32 1.91
N GLY A 324 41.74 35.64 3.18
CA GLY A 324 42.52 35.12 4.31
C GLY A 324 42.42 33.60 4.47
N SER A 325 41.25 33.01 4.24
CA SER A 325 41.03 31.56 4.32
C SER A 325 41.69 30.82 3.14
N LYS A 326 41.74 31.43 1.94
CA LYS A 326 42.46 30.87 0.78
C LYS A 326 43.98 30.88 0.99
N ILE A 327 44.52 31.96 1.55
CA ILE A 327 45.95 32.06 1.92
C ILE A 327 46.28 31.02 3.01
N GLY A 328 45.42 30.84 4.01
CA GLY A 328 45.60 29.83 5.05
C GLY A 328 45.70 28.41 4.50
N ILE A 329 44.86 28.04 3.53
CA ILE A 329 44.89 26.70 2.90
C ILE A 329 46.16 26.50 2.06
N ILE A 330 46.62 27.53 1.33
CA ILE A 330 47.86 27.46 0.53
C ILE A 330 49.09 27.32 1.43
N ILE A 331 49.13 28.06 2.55
CA ILE A 331 50.23 27.95 3.52
C ILE A 331 50.23 26.56 4.17
N ALA A 332 49.06 26.04 4.56
CA ALA A 332 48.95 24.71 5.15
C ALA A 332 49.40 23.60 4.19
N SER A 333 49.03 23.68 2.90
CA SER A 333 49.44 22.69 1.90
C SER A 333 50.93 22.77 1.57
N ALA A 334 51.52 23.98 1.54
CA ALA A 334 52.96 24.17 1.36
C ALA A 334 53.77 23.64 2.56
N LEU A 335 53.28 23.84 3.79
CA LEU A 335 53.91 23.29 4.99
C LEU A 335 53.83 21.75 5.01
N PHE A 336 52.69 21.19 4.62
CA PHE A 336 52.49 19.74 4.60
C PHE A 336 53.38 19.05 3.55
N THR A 337 53.49 19.63 2.36
CA THR A 337 54.40 19.14 1.30
C THR A 337 55.86 19.28 1.70
N GLY A 338 56.25 20.39 2.34
CA GLY A 338 57.61 20.56 2.89
C GLY A 338 57.96 19.53 3.96
N LEU A 339 57.07 19.28 4.91
CA LEU A 339 57.24 18.24 5.94
C LEU A 339 57.30 16.84 5.32
N PHE A 340 56.49 16.56 4.30
CA PHE A 340 56.52 15.27 3.60
C PHE A 340 57.84 15.05 2.86
N ILE A 341 58.39 16.07 2.20
CA ILE A 341 59.69 15.99 1.54
C ILE A 341 60.82 15.76 2.56
N LEU A 342 60.77 16.42 3.72
CA LEU A 342 61.73 16.21 4.80
C LEU A 342 61.66 14.79 5.36
N ALA A 343 60.45 14.27 5.58
CA ALA A 343 60.23 12.89 6.02
C ALA A 343 60.77 11.87 5.00
N LEU A 344 60.55 12.09 3.70
CA LEU A 344 61.12 11.26 2.65
C LEU A 344 62.65 11.31 2.66
N ARG A 345 63.24 12.51 2.81
CA ARG A 345 64.69 12.67 2.87
C ARG A 345 65.30 11.91 4.05
N GLN A 346 64.61 11.94 5.20
CA GLN A 346 65.02 11.24 6.41
C GLN A 346 64.90 9.71 6.26
N ALA A 347 63.81 9.23 5.64
CA ALA A 347 63.63 7.83 5.31
C ALA A 347 64.69 7.30 4.31
N PHE A 348 65.14 8.12 3.37
CA PHE A 348 66.22 7.76 2.44
C PHE A 348 67.59 7.71 3.12
N THR A 349 67.90 8.65 4.04
CA THR A 349 69.14 8.58 4.83
C THR A 349 69.17 7.35 5.75
N ASP A 350 68.05 7.01 6.38
CA ASP A 350 67.95 5.85 7.28
C ASP A 350 67.94 4.52 6.49
N GLY A 351 67.31 4.47 5.32
CA GLY A 351 67.34 3.32 4.41
C GLY A 351 68.72 3.01 3.84
N CYS A 352 69.56 4.03 3.62
CA CYS A 352 70.95 3.85 3.19
C CYS A 352 71.85 3.29 4.30
N ILE A 353 71.55 3.54 5.58
CA ILE A 353 72.28 2.98 6.71
C ILE A 353 71.94 1.49 6.91
N ILE A 354 70.67 1.09 6.69
CA ILE A 354 70.19 -0.28 6.91
C ILE A 354 70.71 -1.27 5.84
N ASN A 355 70.84 -0.84 4.58
CA ASN A 355 71.31 -1.73 3.50
C ASN A 355 72.82 -2.04 3.52
N ARG A 356 73.60 -1.35 4.37
CA ARG A 356 75.02 -1.68 4.59
C ARG A 356 75.23 -2.78 5.64
N TRP A 357 74.18 -3.16 6.38
CA TRP A 357 74.25 -4.11 7.51
C TRP A 357 73.67 -5.51 7.23
N LYS A 358 72.85 -5.71 6.18
CA LYS A 358 72.22 -7.02 5.88
C LYS A 358 73.03 -7.94 4.93
N GLY A 359 74.30 -7.63 4.67
CA GLY A 359 75.20 -8.43 3.83
C GLY A 359 75.96 -9.58 4.52
N ARG A 360 75.55 -10.06 5.70
CA ARG A 360 76.20 -11.21 6.37
C ARG A 360 75.21 -12.05 7.19
N LYS A 361 75.19 -13.37 6.88
CA LYS A 361 74.52 -14.52 7.55
C LYS A 361 73.05 -14.74 7.14
N SER A 362 72.50 -15.93 6.89
CA SER A 362 72.99 -17.32 6.87
C SER A 362 71.81 -18.20 6.35
N THR A 363 72.03 -18.92 5.25
CA THR A 363 71.67 -20.33 4.97
C THR A 363 70.57 -21.06 5.76
N ARG A 364 69.73 -21.77 4.98
CA ARG A 364 69.13 -23.13 5.14
C ARG A 364 67.61 -23.28 5.43
N ALA A 365 67.05 -24.14 4.57
CA ALA A 365 65.90 -25.07 4.68
C ALA A 365 64.49 -24.44 4.76
N ALA A 366 63.55 -24.63 3.81
CA ALA A 366 63.02 -25.81 3.08
C ALA A 366 61.98 -26.64 3.85
N VAL A 367 61.05 -27.24 3.08
CA VAL A 367 59.98 -28.22 3.39
C VAL A 367 58.58 -27.58 3.54
N ASP A 368 57.80 -27.46 2.45
CA ASP A 368 56.87 -28.46 1.83
C ASP A 368 55.47 -28.43 2.51
N MET A 369 54.30 -28.61 1.87
CA MET A 369 53.89 -28.88 0.49
C MET A 369 52.34 -28.71 0.41
N VAL A 370 51.86 -28.17 -0.72
CA VAL A 370 50.80 -28.69 -1.63
C VAL A 370 49.39 -28.95 -1.04
N ALA A 371 48.40 -28.09 -1.33
CA ALA A 371 47.40 -28.14 -2.43
C ALA A 371 46.20 -29.08 -2.13
N ILE A 372 44.94 -28.79 -2.48
CA ILE A 372 44.36 -28.89 -3.84
C ILE A 372 42.88 -28.39 -3.82
N ARG A 373 42.48 -27.68 -4.90
CA ARG A 373 41.15 -27.47 -5.59
C ARG A 373 39.90 -27.04 -4.78
N ASN A 374 39.13 -26.02 -5.15
CA ASN A 374 38.42 -25.66 -6.41
C ASN A 374 37.52 -26.75 -6.99
N ASP A 375 36.22 -26.67 -6.66
CA ASP A 375 35.12 -26.51 -7.62
C ASP A 375 34.16 -25.45 -7.09
#